data_AF-A0A8X6PJ20-F1
#
_entry.id   AF-A0A8X6PJ20-F1
#
_cell.length_a   1.000
_cell.length_b   1.000
_cell.length_c   1.000
_cell.angle_alpha   90.00
_cell.angle_beta   90.00
_cell.angle_gamma   90.00
#
_symmetry.space_group_name_H-M   'P 1'
#
loop_
_entity.id
_entity.type
_entity.pdbx_description
1 polymer ?
#
loop_
_entity_poly.entity_id
_entity_poly.type
_entity_poly.pdbx_seq_one_letter_code
_entity_poly.pdbx_strand_id
1 'polypeptide(L)'
;MERYMTEQRAFIVEQYFKNNECLAATVGNFRTKYGWNSDLTSSTVKKVIEKVRQTGSVGDAKHINAGQAVNVIGARYRDVLTQLFLPKFVDIEVDDSWFQLDEATCHTARATIQLVH
;
A
#
# COMPACT_ATOMS: atom_id res chain seq x y z
N MET A 1 -5.10 -13.07 7.62
CA MET A 1 -5.41 -11.64 7.85
C MET A 1 -6.70 -11.28 7.10
N GLU A 2 -7.68 -12.19 7.07
CA GLU A 2 -8.75 -12.24 6.05
C GLU A 2 -9.98 -11.35 6.35
N ARG A 3 -9.98 -10.61 7.46
CA ARG A 3 -11.18 -9.90 7.93
C ARG A 3 -11.46 -8.57 7.21
N TYR A 4 -10.45 -7.97 6.58
CA TYR A 4 -10.57 -6.67 5.92
C TYR A 4 -10.22 -6.78 4.45
N MET A 5 -11.04 -6.17 3.60
CA MET A 5 -10.80 -6.04 2.16
C MET A 5 -9.55 -5.17 1.90
N THR A 6 -8.92 -5.33 0.73
CA THR A 6 -7.71 -4.57 0.36
C THR A 6 -7.92 -3.06 0.48
N GLU A 7 -9.07 -2.55 0.04
CA GLU A 7 -9.43 -1.13 0.16
C GLU A 7 -9.48 -0.64 1.61
N GLN A 8 -10.07 -1.44 2.50
CA GLN A 8 -10.14 -1.12 3.93
C GLN A 8 -8.75 -1.07 4.55
N ARG A 9 -7.87 -1.99 4.18
CA ARG A 9 -6.48 -2.00 4.64
C ARG A 9 -5.69 -0.81 4.07
N ALA A 10 -5.91 -0.45 2.81
CA ALA A 10 -5.28 0.71 2.18
C ALA A 10 -5.69 2.00 2.89
N PHE A 11 -6.99 2.12 3.21
CA PHE A 11 -7.49 3.22 4.02
C PHE A 11 -6.86 3.28 5.42
N ILE A 12 -6.70 2.14 6.11
CA ILE A 12 -6.01 2.08 7.40
C ILE A 12 -4.59 2.65 7.30
N VAL A 13 -3.83 2.23 6.29
CA VAL A 13 -2.45 2.68 6.06
C VAL A 13 -2.41 4.18 5.82
N GLU A 14 -3.29 4.68 4.95
CA GLU A 14 -3.37 6.10 4.65
C GLU A 14 -3.67 6.94 5.90
N GLN A 15 -4.68 6.56 6.68
CA GLN A 15 -5.08 7.30 7.87
C GLN A 15 -3.98 7.25 8.94
N TYR A 16 -3.27 6.13 9.07
CA TYR A 16 -2.15 6.02 10.01
C TYR A 16 -1.06 7.06 9.73
N PHE A 17 -0.62 7.17 8.47
CA PHE A 17 0.42 8.13 8.12
C PHE A 17 -0.08 9.58 8.14
N LYS A 18 -1.32 9.86 7.70
CA LYS A 18 -1.92 11.20 7.79
C LYS A 18 -2.02 11.72 9.22
N ASN A 19 -2.23 10.82 10.19
CA ASN A 19 -2.37 11.17 11.61
C ASN A 19 -1.08 10.95 12.40
N ASN A 20 0.08 11.14 11.77
CA ASN A 20 1.40 11.07 12.39
C ASN A 20 1.59 9.78 13.21
N GLU A 21 1.22 8.65 12.62
CA GLU A 21 1.36 7.31 13.20
C GLU A 21 0.46 7.04 14.44
N CYS A 22 -0.60 7.82 14.62
CA CYS A 22 -1.53 7.63 15.73
C CYS A 22 -2.53 6.48 15.48
N LEU A 23 -2.35 5.38 16.21
CA LEU A 23 -3.22 4.20 16.14
C LEU A 23 -4.67 4.51 16.50
N ALA A 24 -4.89 5.28 17.58
CA ALA A 24 -6.23 5.61 18.06
C ALA A 24 -7.00 6.48 17.05
N ALA A 25 -6.34 7.51 16.49
CA ALA A 25 -6.92 8.34 15.44
C ALA A 25 -7.26 7.51 14.19
N THR A 26 -6.38 6.57 13.80
CA THR A 26 -6.63 5.66 12.69
C THR A 26 -7.90 4.83 12.89
N VAL A 27 -8.07 4.25 14.08
CA VAL A 27 -9.28 3.48 14.44
C VAL A 27 -10.52 4.37 14.44
N GLY A 28 -10.43 5.58 14.99
CA GLY A 28 -11.53 6.56 14.99
C GLY A 28 -11.98 6.94 13.58
N ASN A 29 -11.03 7.25 12.70
CA ASN A 29 -11.31 7.60 11.31
C ASN A 29 -11.87 6.41 10.52
N PHE A 30 -11.40 5.19 10.81
CA PHE A 30 -11.97 3.97 10.23
C PHE A 30 -13.43 3.77 10.63
N ARG A 31 -13.76 3.90 11.91
CA ARG A 31 -15.13 3.78 12.41
C ARG A 31 -16.05 4.86 11.85
N THR A 32 -15.51 6.07 11.65
CA THR A 32 -16.24 7.17 11.02
C THR A 32 -16.61 6.84 9.57
N LYS A 33 -15.72 6.19 8.82
CA LYS A 33 -15.97 5.85 7.41
C LYS A 33 -16.77 4.56 7.20
N TYR A 34 -16.46 3.50 7.94
CA TYR A 34 -16.99 2.15 7.72
C TYR A 34 -18.01 1.71 8.78
N GLY A 35 -18.34 2.58 9.74
CA GLY A 35 -19.30 2.32 10.80
C GLY A 35 -18.66 1.87 12.12
N TRP A 36 -19.37 2.16 13.21
CA TRP A 36 -18.91 1.95 14.58
C TRP A 36 -18.90 0.47 15.00
N ASN A 37 -19.58 -0.38 14.24
CA ASN A 37 -19.60 -1.84 14.43
C ASN A 37 -18.31 -2.53 13.93
N SER A 38 -17.29 -1.76 13.53
CA SER A 38 -16.02 -2.34 13.11
C SER A 38 -15.25 -2.91 14.30
N ASP A 39 -14.85 -4.17 14.21
CA ASP A 39 -13.92 -4.81 15.15
C ASP A 39 -12.46 -4.35 14.98
N LEU A 40 -12.24 -3.16 14.40
CA LEU A 40 -10.91 -2.64 14.19
C LEU A 40 -10.32 -2.20 15.52
N THR A 41 -9.18 -2.79 15.83
CA THR A 41 -8.39 -2.52 17.03
C THR A 41 -7.04 -1.93 16.65
N SER A 42 -6.42 -1.20 17.57
CA SER A 42 -5.06 -0.68 17.41
C SER A 42 -4.04 -1.80 17.11
N SER A 43 -4.23 -3.00 17.66
CA SER A 43 -3.38 -4.16 17.37
C SER A 43 -3.53 -4.64 15.93
N THR A 44 -4.73 -4.56 15.36
CA THR A 44 -4.97 -4.88 13.95
C THR A 44 -4.33 -3.84 13.04
N VAL A 45 -4.48 -2.54 13.35
CA VAL A 45 -3.80 -1.46 12.64
C VAL A 45 -2.28 -1.70 12.65
N LYS A 46 -1.69 -1.96 13.82
CA LYS A 46 -0.26 -2.25 13.95
C LYS A 46 0.19 -3.42 13.06
N LYS A 47 -0.57 -4.52 13.05
CA LYS A 47 -0.28 -5.69 12.18
C LYS A 47 -0.35 -5.37 10.70
N VAL A 48 -1.31 -4.54 10.28
CA VAL A 48 -1.43 -4.10 8.88
C VAL A 48 -0.22 -3.23 8.51
N ILE A 49 0.14 -2.25 9.33
CA ILE A 49 1.30 -1.39 9.08
C ILE A 49 2.60 -2.20 9.06
N GLU A 50 2.78 -3.11 10.00
CA GLU A 50 3.98 -3.96 10.08
C GLU A 50 4.12 -4.83 8.83
N LYS A 51 3.04 -5.48 8.37
CA LYS A 51 3.06 -6.23 7.12
C LYS A 51 3.39 -5.34 5.92
N VAL A 52 2.84 -4.13 5.85
CA VAL A 52 3.13 -3.20 4.76
C VAL A 52 4.59 -2.74 4.81
N ARG A 53 5.15 -2.45 5.99
CA ARG A 53 6.58 -2.12 6.13
C ARG A 53 7.49 -3.28 5.75
N GLN A 54 7.13 -4.51 6.09
CA GLN A 54 7.91 -5.71 5.75
C GLN A 54 7.81 -6.10 4.28
N THR A 55 6.65 -5.88 3.65
CA THR A 55 6.36 -6.47 2.33
C THR A 55 6.07 -5.47 1.22
N GLY A 56 5.93 -4.18 1.55
CA GLY A 56 5.52 -3.14 0.63
C GLY A 56 4.12 -3.37 0.05
N SER A 57 3.24 -4.13 0.70
CA SER A 57 1.97 -4.52 0.12
C SER A 57 0.85 -4.66 1.15
N VAL A 58 -0.30 -4.11 0.77
CA VAL A 58 -1.56 -4.14 1.54
C VAL A 58 -2.35 -5.42 1.26
N GLY A 59 -2.15 -6.00 0.08
CA GLY A 59 -2.76 -7.24 -0.36
C GLY A 59 -2.28 -8.46 0.42
N ASP A 60 -3.05 -9.55 0.36
CA ASP A 60 -2.57 -10.84 0.82
C ASP A 60 -1.45 -11.35 -0.08
N ALA A 61 -0.47 -12.03 0.53
CA ALA A 61 0.60 -12.64 -0.23
C ALA A 61 -0.04 -13.74 -1.07
N LYS A 62 -0.20 -13.49 -2.39
CA LYS A 62 -0.57 -14.54 -3.33
C LYS A 62 0.52 -15.61 -3.21
N HIS A 63 0.14 -16.86 -2.94
CA HIS A 63 1.06 -17.98 -2.85
C HIS A 63 1.82 -18.08 -4.18
N ILE A 64 3.07 -17.63 -4.19
CA ILE A 64 3.97 -17.78 -5.33
C ILE A 64 4.59 -19.16 -5.14
N ASN A 65 4.26 -20.11 -6.03
CA ASN A 65 4.85 -21.45 -5.97
C ASN A 65 6.38 -21.34 -5.96
N ALA A 66 7.03 -22.08 -5.06
CA ALA A 66 8.48 -22.13 -4.89
C ALA A 66 9.13 -22.50 -6.24
N GLY A 67 9.72 -21.52 -6.92
CA GLY A 67 10.33 -21.70 -8.24
C GLY A 67 10.13 -20.53 -9.21
N GLN A 68 9.17 -19.63 -8.94
CA GLN A 68 8.99 -18.43 -9.76
C GLN A 68 9.71 -17.25 -9.10
N ALA A 69 10.87 -16.87 -9.65
CA ALA A 69 11.58 -15.65 -9.28
C ALA A 69 10.78 -14.42 -9.71
N VAL A 70 9.68 -14.16 -9.00
CA VAL A 70 8.97 -12.89 -9.09
C VAL A 70 9.84 -11.89 -8.37
N ASN A 71 10.31 -10.86 -9.08
CA ASN A 71 11.02 -9.75 -8.48
C ASN A 71 10.09 -9.07 -7.45
N VAL A 72 10.24 -9.50 -6.18
CA VAL A 72 9.25 -9.37 -5.08
C VAL A 72 8.93 -7.91 -4.77
N ILE A 73 9.79 -6.99 -5.18
CA ILE A 73 9.71 -5.57 -4.89
C ILE A 73 8.95 -4.85 -6.01
N GLY A 74 9.33 -5.05 -7.28
CA GLY A 74 8.77 -4.26 -8.39
C GLY A 74 7.26 -4.42 -8.60
N ALA A 75 6.74 -5.65 -8.61
CA ALA A 75 5.30 -5.86 -8.82
C ALA A 75 4.46 -5.32 -7.66
N ARG A 76 4.92 -5.49 -6.42
CA ARG A 76 4.21 -5.01 -5.24
C ARG A 76 4.29 -3.50 -5.08
N TYR A 77 5.42 -2.91 -5.46
CA TYR A 77 5.59 -1.46 -5.50
C TYR A 77 4.64 -0.82 -6.52
N ARG A 78 4.50 -1.44 -7.70
CA ARG A 78 3.55 -1.00 -8.72
C ARG A 78 2.09 -1.11 -8.27
N ASP A 79 1.72 -2.16 -7.53
CA ASP A 79 0.40 -2.27 -6.92
C ASP A 79 0.13 -1.14 -5.92
N VAL A 80 1.10 -0.82 -5.06
CA VAL A 80 0.97 0.29 -4.10
C VAL A 80 0.89 1.64 -4.82
N LEU A 81 1.76 1.89 -5.81
CA LEU A 81 1.70 3.10 -6.62
C LEU A 81 0.33 3.24 -7.29
N THR A 82 -0.18 2.16 -7.88
CA THR A 82 -1.44 2.20 -8.63
C THR A 82 -2.66 2.36 -7.74
N GLN A 83 -2.72 1.66 -6.61
CA GLN A 83 -3.93 1.62 -5.78
C GLN A 83 -3.99 2.77 -4.76
N LEU A 84 -2.84 3.26 -4.28
CA LEU A 84 -2.78 4.22 -3.18
C LEU A 84 -2.38 5.62 -3.63
N PHE A 85 -1.50 5.71 -4.62
CA PHE A 85 -0.84 6.95 -5.00
C PHE A 85 -1.44 7.56 -6.27
N LEU A 86 -1.59 6.80 -7.37
CA LEU A 86 -2.11 7.31 -8.65
C LEU A 86 -3.46 8.06 -8.56
N PRO A 87 -4.46 7.62 -7.77
CA PRO A 87 -5.72 8.38 -7.63
C PRO A 87 -5.54 9.78 -7.03
N LYS A 88 -4.41 10.05 -6.36
CA LYS A 88 -4.07 11.36 -5.77
C LYS A 88 -3.29 12.26 -6.74
N PHE A 89 -2.85 11.70 -7.86
CA PHE A 89 -2.13 12.42 -8.92
C PHE A 89 -3.02 12.75 -10.12
N VAL A 90 -4.31 12.37 -10.12
CA VAL A 90 -5.28 12.73 -11.19
C VAL A 90 -5.37 14.23 -11.43
N ASP A 91 -5.13 15.05 -10.40
CA ASP A 91 -5.14 16.53 -10.49
C ASP A 91 -3.74 17.15 -10.55
N ILE A 92 -2.68 16.34 -10.69
CA ILE A 92 -1.28 16.81 -10.75
C ILE A 92 -0.76 16.53 -12.16
N GLU A 93 -0.29 17.58 -12.84
CA GLU A 93 0.35 17.46 -14.16
C GLU A 93 1.68 16.72 -14.00
N VAL A 94 1.65 15.40 -14.19
CA VAL A 94 2.79 14.48 -13.99
C VAL A 94 3.58 14.20 -15.28
N ASP A 95 3.20 14.84 -16.39
CA ASP A 95 3.76 14.59 -17.74
C ASP A 95 5.30 14.80 -17.78
N ASP A 96 5.83 15.71 -16.96
CA ASP A 96 7.26 16.03 -16.84
C ASP A 96 7.89 15.62 -15.49
N SER A 97 7.24 14.76 -14.72
CA SER A 97 7.71 14.37 -13.38
C SER A 97 8.57 13.09 -13.38
N TRP A 98 9.77 13.17 -12.79
CA TRP A 98 10.68 12.02 -12.65
C TRP A 98 10.47 11.30 -11.32
N PHE A 99 10.07 10.02 -11.38
CA PHE A 99 9.91 9.19 -10.19
C PHE A 99 11.21 8.43 -9.89
N GLN A 100 11.97 8.89 -8.89
CA GLN A 100 13.24 8.26 -8.50
C GLN A 100 12.99 6.97 -7.73
N LEU A 101 13.48 5.86 -8.27
CA LEU A 101 13.53 4.56 -7.59
C LEU A 101 14.96 4.34 -7.07
N ASP A 102 15.31 5.00 -5.96
CA ASP A 102 16.59 4.75 -5.32
C ASP A 102 16.61 3.30 -4.77
N GLU A 103 17.75 2.62 -4.90
CA GLU A 103 17.97 1.20 -4.55
C GLU A 103 17.25 0.11 -5.39
N ALA A 104 16.50 0.46 -6.44
CA ALA A 104 15.90 -0.54 -7.32
C ALA A 104 16.91 -1.13 -8.32
N THR A 105 17.10 -2.46 -8.32
CA THR A 105 17.91 -3.14 -9.35
C THR A 105 17.40 -2.84 -10.76
N CYS A 106 18.29 -2.75 -11.75
CA CYS A 106 17.98 -2.32 -13.14
C CYS A 106 16.77 -3.05 -13.76
N HIS A 107 16.55 -4.32 -13.42
CA HIS A 107 15.39 -5.10 -13.85
C HIS A 107 14.04 -4.60 -13.28
N THR A 108 14.04 -4.03 -12.07
CA THR A 108 12.89 -3.41 -11.41
C THR A 108 12.53 -2.08 -12.06
N ALA A 109 13.52 -1.24 -12.36
CA ALA A 109 13.33 0.04 -13.03
C ALA A 109 12.69 -0.13 -14.43
N ARG A 110 13.19 -1.09 -15.23
CA ARG A 110 12.67 -1.36 -16.58
C ARG A 110 11.20 -1.79 -16.60
N ALA A 111 10.77 -2.59 -15.62
CA ALA A 111 9.38 -3.04 -15.52
C ALA A 111 8.44 -1.96 -14.95
N THR A 112 8.99 -0.93 -14.27
CA THR A 112 8.20 0.19 -13.74
C THR A 112 8.05 1.32 -14.75
N ILE A 113 9.08 1.60 -15.57
CA ILE A 113 8.99 2.57 -16.68
C ILE A 113 7.85 2.25 -17.66
N GLN A 114 7.55 0.97 -17.88
CA GLN A 114 6.44 0.55 -18.74
C GLN A 114 5.04 0.84 -18.17
N LEU A 115 4.91 1.29 -16.91
CA LEU A 115 3.64 1.76 -16.35
C LEU A 115 3.48 3.29 -16.40
N VAL A 116 4.53 4.03 -16.73
CA VAL A 116 4.58 5.50 -16.68
C VAL A 116 4.72 6.09 -18.09
N HIS A 117 4.67 5.26 -19.12
CA HIS A 117 4.60 5.64 -20.54
C HIS A 117 3.26 5.19 -21.13
#